data_AF-A0A6M3J5X1-F1
#
_entry.id   AF-A0A6M3J5X1-F1
#
_cell.length_a   1.000
_cell.length_b   1.000
_cell.length_c   1.000
_cell.angle_alpha   90.00
_cell.angle_beta   90.00
_cell.angle_gamma   90.00
#
_symmetry.space_group_name_H-M   'P 1'
#
loop_
_entity.id
_entity.type
_entity.pdbx_description
1 polymer ?
#
loop_
_entity_poly.entity_id
_entity_poly.type
_entity_poly.pdbx_seq_one_letter_code
_entity_poly.pdbx_strand_id
1 'polypeptide(L)' 'MDKPVTLKLDEGIYHQARMAALQEKKNISAWITEAIKEKLNKKKGEK' A
#
# COMPACT_ATOMS: atom_id res chain seq x y z
N MET A 1 14.54 -6.31 -12.54
CA MET A 1 13.33 -5.47 -12.62
C MET A 1 12.19 -6.26 -12.02
N ASP A 2 11.66 -5.84 -10.88
CA ASP A 2 10.43 -6.42 -10.32
C ASP A 2 9.28 -6.27 -11.31
N LYS A 3 8.49 -7.32 -11.47
CA LYS A 3 7.36 -7.31 -12.41
C LYS A 3 6.21 -6.49 -11.82
N PRO A 4 5.56 -5.62 -12.61
CA PRO A 4 4.39 -4.90 -12.14
C PRO A 4 3.28 -5.90 -11.78
N VAL A 5 2.76 -5.79 -10.57
CA VAL A 5 1.65 -6.63 -10.09
C VAL A 5 0.36 -5.80 -10.19
N THR A 6 -0.65 -6.36 -10.83
CA THR A 6 -2.00 -5.77 -10.82
C THR A 6 -2.78 -6.33 -9.65
N LEU A 7 -3.22 -5.45 -8.75
CA LEU A 7 -4.06 -5.81 -7.60
C LEU A 7 -5.51 -5.41 -7.91
N LYS A 8 -6.44 -6.34 -7.70
CA LYS A 8 -7.88 -6.03 -7.68
C LYS A 8 -8.25 -5.69 -6.24
N LEU A 9 -8.63 -4.43 -6.03
CA LEU A 9 -9.12 -3.94 -4.76
C LEU A 9 -10.60 -3.61 -4.90
N ASP A 10 -11.35 -3.78 -3.81
CA ASP A 10 -12.68 -3.20 -3.71
C ASP A 10 -12.61 -1.68 -3.89
N GLU A 11 -13.62 -1.08 -4.52
CA GLU A 11 -13.64 0.34 -4.84
C GLU A 11 -13.58 1.22 -3.58
N GLY A 12 -14.27 0.83 -2.51
CA GLY A 12 -14.26 1.57 -1.25
C GLY A 12 -12.87 1.55 -0.61
N ILE A 13 -12.19 0.40 -0.64
CA ILE A 13 -10.82 0.25 -0.13
C ILE A 13 -9.84 1.05 -0.99
N TYR A 14 -9.99 1.00 -2.32
CA TYR A 14 -9.16 1.79 -3.22
C TYR A 14 -9.31 3.30 -2.97
N HIS A 15 -10.55 3.77 -2.77
CA HIS A 15 -10.81 5.17 -2.47
C HIS A 15 -10.15 5.61 -1.17
N GLN A 16 -10.27 4.82 -0.10
CA GLN A 16 -9.62 5.11 1.18
C GLN A 16 -8.10 5.13 1.07
N ALA A 17 -7.50 4.14 0.39
CA ALA A 17 -6.06 4.09 0.14
C ALA A 17 -5.58 5.30 -0.67
N ARG A 18 -6.37 5.75 -1.65
CA ARG A 18 -6.08 6.95 -2.44
C ARG A 18 -6.07 8.21 -1.57
N MET A 19 -7.06 8.37 -0.68
CA MET A 19 -7.12 9.54 0.21
C MET A 19 -5.93 9.58 1.17
N ALA A 20 -5.56 8.43 1.75
CA ALA A 20 -4.39 8.33 2.61
C ALA A 20 -3.09 8.66 1.86
N ALA A 21 -2.92 8.13 0.65
CA ALA A 21 -1.76 8.44 -0.20
C ALA A 21 -1.67 9.94 -0.54
N LEU A 22 -2.79 10.61 -0.82
CA LEU A 22 -2.84 12.05 -1.08
C LEU A 22 -2.45 12.88 0.15
N GLN A 23 -2.91 12.49 1.35
CA GLN A 23 -2.53 13.16 2.60
C GLN A 23 -1.02 13.10 2.84
N GLU A 24 -0.39 11.97 2.51
CA GLU A 24 1.06 11.79 2.60
C GLU A 24 1.83 12.37 1.40
N LYS A 25 1.14 12.96 0.41
CA LYS A 25 1.73 13.45 -0.86
C LYS A 25 2.53 12.37 -1.60
N LYS A 26 2.07 11.12 -1.53
CA LYS A 26 2.67 9.95 -2.17
C LYS A 26 1.80 9.41 -3.29
N ASN A 27 2.43 8.66 -4.20
CA ASN A 27 1.70 7.86 -5.18
C ASN A 27 1.00 6.69 -4.46
N ILE A 28 -0.23 6.36 -4.86
CA ILE A 28 -1.00 5.27 -4.28
C ILE A 28 -0.27 3.92 -4.32
N SER A 29 0.46 3.63 -5.40
CA SER A 29 1.23 2.38 -5.52
C SER A 29 2.37 2.32 -4.51
N ALA A 30 3.04 3.45 -4.26
CA ALA A 30 4.08 3.55 -3.26
C ALA A 30 3.51 3.38 -1.85
N TRP A 31 2.41 4.08 -1.56
CA TRP A 31 1.71 4.00 -0.28
C TRP A 31 1.23 2.58 0.04
N ILE A 32 0.60 1.89 -0.92
CA ILE A 32 0.17 0.50 -0.76
C ILE A 32 1.37 -0.41 -0.50
N THR A 33 2.47 -0.22 -1.23
CA THR A 33 3.69 -1.02 -1.05
C THR A 33 4.28 -0.85 0.36
N GLU A 34 4.35 0.38 0.86
CA GLU A 34 4.81 0.67 2.22
C GLU A 34 3.89 0.03 3.27
N ALA A 35 2.57 0.18 3.12
CA ALA A 35 1.59 -0.41 4.03
C ALA A 35 1.70 -1.95 4.09
N ILE A 36 1.90 -2.60 2.94
CA ILE A 36 2.11 -4.05 2.87
C ILE A 36 3.43 -4.43 3.57
N LYS A 37 4.52 -3.71 3.30
CA LYS A 37 5.82 -3.96 3.94
C LYS A 37 5.74 -3.81 5.46
N GLU A 38 5.09 -2.75 5.95
CA GLU A 38 4.90 -2.53 7.38
C GLU A 38 4.14 -3.69 8.02
N LYS A 39 3.05 -4.14 7.39
CA LYS A 39 2.25 -5.27 7.88
C LYS A 39 3.05 -6.57 7.91
N LEU A 40 3.87 -6.83 6.88
CA LEU A 40 4.73 -8.01 6.80
C LEU A 40 5.83 -7.99 7.86
N ASN A 41 6.49 -6.84 8.07
CA ASN A 41 7.53 -6.68 9.09
C ASN A 41 6.96 -6.86 10.50
N LYS A 42 5.81 -6.24 10.79
CA LYS A 42 5.07 -6.45 12.05
C LYS A 42 4.73 -7.92 12.29
N LYS A 43 4.37 -8.66 11.23
CA LYS A 43 4.07 -10.10 11.32
C LYS A 43 5.33 -10.96 11.53
N LYS A 44 6.48 -10.53 11.00
CA LYS A 44 7.77 -11.20 11.17
C LYS A 44 8.44 -10.92 12.53
N GLY A 45 7.91 -9.99 13.32
CA GLY A 45 8.50 -9.61 14.61
C GLY A 45 9.73 -8.72 14.47
N GLU A 46 10.01 -8.21 13.27
CA GLU A 46 11.04 -7.20 13.03
C GLU A 46 10.48 -5.85 13.49
N LYS A 47 10.86 -5.46 14.71
CA LYS A 47 10.43 -4.25 15.40
C LYS A 47 11.54 -3.21 15.37
#